data_AF-A0A353AZ55-F1
#
_entry.id   AF-A0A353AZ55-F1
#
_cell.length_a   1.000
_cell.length_b   1.000
_cell.length_c   1.000
_cell.angle_alpha   90.00
_cell.angle_beta   90.00
_cell.angle_gamma   90.00
#
_symmetry.space_group_name_H-M   'P 1'
#
loop_
_entity.id
_entity.type
_entity.pdbx_description
1 polymer ?
#
loop_
_entity_poly.entity_id
_entity_poly.type
_entity_poly.pdbx_seq_one_letter_code
_entity_poly.pdbx_strand_id
1 'polypeptide(L)'
;GLACETGRWHLRTCSDNGRDLRSWALSLDDGSHSFPDESGWHEGAWIDAPDDAQANAGFLDVLDGTLVAAFGKSIFVGAETGSPWTCAARGVIRCIAVSPTATRRRIAVGTDAGLEILWPGTSEQRLLLDDSQPPDHVLWMPGGRLFTVAGDHLYRYHIRGDRIAAESTIQLLSSEVQDLIALSGGICGVCYKCGVVDRF
;
A
#
# COMPACT_ATOMS: atom_id res chain seq x y z
N GLY A 1 12.23 -5.90 -10.76
CA GLY A 1 11.15 -6.79 -11.25
C GLY A 1 10.71 -7.70 -10.12
N LEU A 2 9.41 -7.99 -9.99
CA LEU A 2 8.91 -9.04 -9.08
C LEU A 2 8.85 -10.37 -9.83
N ALA A 3 9.29 -11.44 -9.19
CA ALA A 3 9.18 -12.81 -9.65
C ALA A 3 8.52 -13.64 -8.55
N CYS A 4 7.70 -14.63 -8.90
CA CYS A 4 7.19 -15.60 -7.95
C CYS A 4 7.85 -16.96 -8.25
N GLU A 5 8.55 -17.54 -7.29
CA GLU A 5 9.22 -18.83 -7.42
C GLU A 5 8.84 -19.68 -6.20
N THR A 6 8.30 -20.88 -6.41
CA THR A 6 7.91 -21.81 -5.32
C THR A 6 6.95 -21.21 -4.26
N GLY A 7 6.01 -20.35 -4.69
CA GLY A 7 5.09 -19.66 -3.77
C GLY A 7 5.73 -18.52 -2.97
N ARG A 8 6.96 -18.13 -3.31
CA ARG A 8 7.68 -17.00 -2.71
C ARG A 8 7.81 -15.87 -3.71
N TRP A 9 7.54 -14.65 -3.29
CA TRP A 9 7.73 -13.46 -4.12
C TRP A 9 9.15 -12.91 -3.94
N HIS A 10 9.91 -12.92 -5.02
CA HIS A 10 11.26 -12.41 -5.15
C HIS A 10 11.21 -11.03 -5.79
N LEU A 11 11.52 -9.97 -5.03
CA LEU A 11 11.78 -8.65 -5.60
C LEU A 11 13.23 -8.61 -6.09
N ARG A 12 13.42 -8.60 -7.41
CA ARG A 12 14.70 -8.33 -8.05
C ARG A 12 14.94 -6.83 -8.05
N THR A 13 15.79 -6.35 -7.14
CA THR A 13 16.30 -4.97 -7.18
C THR A 13 17.39 -4.87 -8.23
N CYS A 14 17.23 -3.98 -9.20
CA CYS A 14 18.27 -3.68 -10.17
C CYS A 14 19.27 -2.70 -9.53
N SER A 15 20.12 -3.16 -8.60
CA SER A 15 21.39 -2.54 -8.14
C SER A 15 21.77 -2.92 -6.70
N ASP A 16 23.03 -2.66 -6.33
CA ASP A 16 23.68 -2.83 -5.02
C ASP A 16 23.06 -2.04 -3.84
N ASN A 17 21.90 -1.40 -4.04
CA ASN A 17 21.21 -0.57 -3.05
C ASN A 17 20.18 -1.35 -2.20
N GLY A 18 20.39 -2.65 -1.97
CA GLY A 18 19.53 -3.51 -1.16
C GLY A 18 19.48 -3.17 0.36
N ARG A 19 19.85 -1.95 0.77
CA ARG A 19 19.89 -1.53 2.17
C ARG A 19 18.54 -1.11 2.75
N ASP A 20 17.53 -0.86 1.91
CA ASP A 20 16.19 -0.42 2.35
C ASP A 20 15.07 -1.44 2.11
N LEU A 21 15.40 -2.67 1.73
CA LEU A 21 14.43 -3.76 1.77
C LEU A 21 14.26 -4.21 3.22
N ARG A 22 13.28 -3.62 3.92
CA ARG A 22 12.64 -4.29 5.06
C ARG A 22 12.03 -5.58 4.52
N SER A 23 12.81 -6.65 4.59
CA SER A 23 12.36 -8.01 4.33
C SER A 23 11.26 -8.32 5.33
N TRP A 24 10.02 -8.28 4.87
CA TRP A 24 8.92 -8.87 5.61
C TRP A 24 8.79 -10.30 5.11
N ALA A 25 9.15 -11.26 5.97
CA ALA A 25 8.77 -12.64 5.77
C ALA A 25 7.24 -12.70 5.90
N LEU A 26 6.54 -12.78 4.78
CA LEU A 26 5.15 -13.25 4.76
C LEU A 26 5.17 -14.75 5.07
N SER A 27 5.23 -15.09 6.36
CA SER A 27 4.80 -16.39 6.84
C SER A 27 3.28 -16.34 6.95
N LEU A 28 2.58 -16.71 5.88
CA LEU A 28 1.17 -17.06 5.96
C LEU A 28 1.10 -18.47 6.57
N ASP A 29 1.06 -18.53 7.90
CA ASP A 29 0.91 -19.77 8.65
C ASP A 29 -0.55 -19.87 9.11
N ASP A 30 -1.44 -20.28 8.20
CA ASP A 30 -2.80 -20.69 8.56
C ASP A 30 -3.33 -21.86 7.72
N GLY A 31 -2.43 -22.76 7.27
CA GLY A 31 -2.72 -24.18 7.02
C GLY A 31 -3.95 -24.56 6.17
N SER A 32 -4.57 -23.64 5.44
CA SER A 32 -5.88 -23.88 4.80
C SER A 32 -5.99 -23.32 3.37
N HIS A 33 -4.93 -22.71 2.84
CA HIS A 33 -4.86 -22.34 1.43
C HIS A 33 -4.02 -23.38 0.67
N SER A 34 -4.71 -24.40 0.13
CA SER A 34 -4.16 -25.22 -0.95
C SER A 34 -3.99 -24.32 -2.17
N PHE A 35 -2.75 -23.92 -2.45
CA PHE A 35 -2.37 -23.28 -3.70
C PHE A 35 -2.83 -24.15 -4.88
N PRO A 36 -3.30 -23.55 -6.00
CA PRO A 36 -3.64 -24.33 -7.19
C PRO A 36 -2.40 -25.09 -7.65
N ASP A 37 -2.62 -26.30 -8.15
CA ASP A 37 -1.55 -27.20 -8.57
C ASP A 37 -0.58 -26.54 -9.57
N GLU A 38 0.65 -27.03 -9.55
CA GLU A 38 1.79 -26.51 -10.31
C GLU A 38 1.61 -26.54 -11.84
N SER A 39 0.50 -27.09 -12.36
CA SER A 39 0.31 -27.30 -13.81
C SER A 39 -0.29 -26.10 -14.56
N GLY A 40 -0.75 -25.07 -13.85
CA GLY A 40 -1.38 -23.88 -14.45
C GLY A 40 -0.48 -22.65 -14.62
N TRP A 41 0.74 -22.65 -14.09
CA TRP A 41 1.61 -21.45 -14.08
C TRP A 41 2.63 -21.51 -15.20
N HIS A 42 2.50 -20.61 -16.17
CA HIS A 42 3.51 -20.45 -17.22
C HIS A 42 4.77 -19.83 -16.63
N GLU A 43 5.87 -20.58 -16.66
CA GLU A 43 7.24 -20.07 -16.58
C GLU A 43 7.35 -18.82 -17.48
N GLY A 44 7.49 -17.64 -16.88
CA GLY A 44 7.85 -16.43 -17.60
C GLY A 44 6.84 -15.29 -17.69
N ALA A 45 5.82 -15.23 -16.83
CA ALA A 45 5.07 -14.00 -16.61
C ALA A 45 5.90 -12.98 -15.79
N TRP A 46 6.99 -12.50 -16.37
CA TRP A 46 7.82 -11.45 -15.80
C TRP A 46 7.12 -10.11 -15.95
N ILE A 47 6.99 -9.36 -14.85
CA ILE A 47 6.61 -7.96 -14.90
C ILE A 47 7.90 -7.15 -14.80
N ASP A 48 8.38 -6.69 -15.95
CA ASP A 48 9.53 -5.79 -16.00
C ASP A 48 9.17 -4.50 -15.27
N ALA A 49 10.03 -4.14 -14.32
CA ALA A 49 9.99 -2.78 -13.78
C ALA A 49 10.49 -1.85 -14.89
N PRO A 50 9.83 -0.70 -15.12
CA PRO A 50 10.27 0.25 -16.12
C PRO A 50 11.67 0.77 -15.78
N ASP A 51 12.43 1.10 -16.83
CA ASP A 51 13.86 1.45 -16.78
C ASP A 51 14.17 2.72 -15.94
N ASP A 52 13.15 3.45 -15.49
CA ASP A 52 13.22 4.63 -14.63
C ASP A 52 13.19 4.30 -13.12
N ALA A 53 13.36 3.03 -12.73
CA ALA A 53 13.45 2.55 -11.36
C ALA A 53 14.72 2.99 -10.58
N GLN A 54 15.23 4.20 -10.84
CA GLN A 54 16.28 4.82 -10.02
C GLN A 54 15.72 5.15 -8.63
N ALA A 55 16.20 4.42 -7.61
CA ALA A 55 16.14 4.74 -6.18
C ALA A 55 14.76 4.88 -5.51
N ASN A 56 13.66 4.50 -6.15
CA ASN A 56 12.34 4.58 -5.52
C ASN A 56 12.03 3.33 -4.68
N ALA A 57 11.59 3.55 -3.44
CA ALA A 57 11.15 2.49 -2.55
C ALA A 57 10.01 1.67 -3.19
N GLY A 58 10.10 0.35 -3.12
CA GLY A 58 9.01 -0.55 -3.46
C GLY A 58 8.10 -0.77 -2.25
N PHE A 59 6.80 -0.77 -2.46
CA PHE A 59 5.80 -1.03 -1.42
C PHE A 59 5.07 -2.33 -1.70
N LEU A 60 4.77 -3.06 -0.63
CA LEU A 60 4.05 -4.34 -0.68
C LEU A 60 2.95 -4.33 0.37
N ASP A 61 1.80 -4.89 0.02
CA ASP A 61 0.66 -5.09 0.91
C ASP A 61 -0.20 -6.27 0.42
N VAL A 62 -1.22 -6.68 1.16
CA VAL A 62 -2.07 -7.83 0.82
C VAL A 62 -3.55 -7.44 0.86
N LEU A 63 -4.19 -7.42 -0.31
CA LEU A 63 -5.59 -7.08 -0.48
C LEU A 63 -6.43 -8.35 -0.68
N ASP A 64 -7.14 -8.78 0.36
CA ASP A 64 -7.96 -10.01 0.37
C ASP A 64 -7.16 -11.23 -0.11
N GLY A 65 -6.00 -11.47 0.51
CA GLY A 65 -5.10 -12.59 0.15
C GLY A 65 -4.32 -12.39 -1.16
N THR A 66 -4.60 -11.32 -1.90
CA THR A 66 -3.91 -10.99 -3.15
C THR A 66 -2.75 -10.01 -2.91
N LEU A 67 -1.55 -10.32 -3.39
CA LEU A 67 -0.42 -9.40 -3.29
C LEU A 67 -0.70 -8.10 -4.05
N VAL A 68 -0.41 -6.99 -3.39
CA VAL A 68 -0.31 -5.65 -3.98
C VAL A 68 1.15 -5.24 -3.97
N ALA A 69 1.65 -4.82 -5.13
CA ALA A 69 2.99 -4.25 -5.26
C ALA A 69 2.91 -2.88 -5.92
N ALA A 70 3.68 -1.92 -5.41
CA ALA A 70 3.76 -0.59 -5.98
C ALA A 70 5.22 -0.12 -6.07
N PHE A 71 5.60 0.48 -7.19
CA PHE A 71 6.93 1.02 -7.41
C PHE A 71 6.88 2.16 -8.44
N GLY A 72 7.67 3.21 -8.22
CA GLY A 72 7.62 4.40 -9.07
C GLY A 72 6.20 4.97 -9.10
N LYS A 73 5.54 4.93 -10.25
CA LYS A 73 4.12 5.32 -10.40
C LYS A 73 3.18 4.14 -10.60
N SER A 74 3.70 2.91 -10.64
CA SER A 74 2.94 1.75 -11.07
C SER A 74 2.46 0.93 -9.87
N ILE A 75 1.24 0.42 -9.98
CA ILE A 75 0.60 -0.43 -8.97
C ILE A 75 0.13 -1.70 -9.66
N PHE A 76 0.39 -2.82 -9.01
CA PHE A 76 0.07 -4.16 -9.46
C PHE A 76 -0.70 -4.85 -8.36
N VAL A 77 -1.82 -5.45 -8.73
CA VAL A 77 -2.57 -6.35 -7.86
C VAL A 77 -2.58 -7.69 -8.57
N GLY A 78 -2.06 -8.71 -7.87
CA GLY A 78 -2.05 -10.07 -8.38
C GLY A 78 -3.45 -10.56 -8.75
N ALA A 79 -3.50 -11.73 -9.38
CA ALA A 79 -4.73 -12.45 -9.61
C ALA A 79 -4.44 -13.93 -9.42
N GLU A 80 -5.30 -14.64 -8.67
CA GLU A 80 -5.23 -16.09 -8.59
C GLU A 80 -5.58 -16.73 -9.94
N THR A 81 -6.51 -16.11 -10.68
CA THR A 81 -6.91 -16.53 -12.02
C THR A 81 -7.04 -15.32 -12.94
N GLY A 82 -6.50 -15.40 -14.15
CA GLY A 82 -6.55 -14.33 -15.14
C GLY A 82 -5.38 -13.36 -15.06
N SER A 83 -5.54 -12.20 -15.69
CA SER A 83 -4.49 -11.18 -15.72
C SER A 83 -4.47 -10.34 -14.44
N PRO A 84 -3.28 -9.97 -13.93
CA PRO A 84 -3.18 -9.04 -12.82
C PRO A 84 -3.79 -7.68 -13.19
N TRP A 85 -4.34 -6.99 -12.19
CA TRP A 85 -4.80 -5.63 -12.38
C TRP A 85 -3.61 -4.68 -12.24
N THR A 86 -3.50 -3.73 -13.17
CA THR A 86 -2.42 -2.74 -13.18
C THR A 86 -2.98 -1.34 -13.31
N CYS A 87 -2.33 -0.38 -12.68
CA CYS A 87 -2.74 1.02 -12.71
C CYS A 87 -1.55 1.95 -12.49
N ALA A 88 -1.57 3.12 -13.14
CA ALA A 88 -0.59 4.17 -12.91
C ALA A 88 -1.17 5.25 -11.97
N ALA A 89 -0.48 5.53 -10.87
CA ALA A 89 -0.73 6.69 -10.02
C ALA A 89 -0.37 8.00 -10.76
N ARG A 90 -0.96 9.13 -10.36
CA ARG A 90 -0.66 10.47 -10.91
C ARG A 90 0.74 10.92 -10.53
N GLY A 91 1.23 10.48 -9.37
CA GLY A 91 2.52 10.85 -8.81
C GLY A 91 3.45 9.67 -8.53
N VAL A 92 4.68 9.99 -8.12
CA VAL A 92 5.61 8.98 -7.56
C VAL A 92 5.06 8.52 -6.22
N ILE A 93 4.91 7.22 -6.07
CA ILE A 93 4.32 6.57 -4.89
C ILE A 93 5.30 6.68 -3.73
N ARG A 94 4.79 7.09 -2.57
CA ARG A 94 5.53 7.29 -1.32
C ARG A 94 5.06 6.37 -0.20
N CYS A 95 3.81 5.91 -0.25
CA CYS A 95 3.26 4.94 0.68
C CYS A 95 1.98 4.31 0.09
N ILE A 96 1.61 3.13 0.56
CA ILE A 96 0.33 2.47 0.23
C ILE A 96 -0.31 1.89 1.49
N ALA A 97 -1.64 1.75 1.47
CA ALA A 97 -2.37 0.91 2.42
C ALA A 97 -3.59 0.29 1.72
N VAL A 98 -3.83 -0.99 1.96
CA VAL A 98 -4.99 -1.70 1.43
C VAL A 98 -6.15 -1.68 2.42
N SER A 99 -7.37 -1.69 1.88
CA SER A 99 -8.57 -1.83 2.69
C SER A 99 -8.57 -3.15 3.47
N PRO A 100 -9.02 -3.17 4.74
CA PRO A 100 -9.16 -4.40 5.52
C PRO A 100 -10.04 -5.45 4.83
N THR A 101 -9.82 -6.70 5.21
CA THR A 101 -10.56 -7.86 4.68
C THR A 101 -12.07 -7.73 4.88
N ALA A 102 -12.83 -8.33 3.96
CA ALA A 102 -14.29 -8.30 3.94
C ALA A 102 -14.91 -6.89 3.81
N THR A 103 -14.11 -5.89 3.39
CA THR A 103 -14.61 -4.58 2.96
C THR A 103 -14.56 -4.46 1.44
N ARG A 104 -14.95 -3.31 0.88
CA ARG A 104 -14.75 -3.07 -0.56
C ARG A 104 -13.26 -2.97 -0.84
N ARG A 105 -12.78 -3.79 -1.77
CA ARG A 105 -11.39 -3.81 -2.24
C ARG A 105 -10.93 -2.44 -2.71
N ARG A 106 -10.04 -1.81 -1.94
CA ARG A 106 -9.50 -0.49 -2.23
C ARG A 106 -8.03 -0.42 -1.85
N ILE A 107 -7.34 0.49 -2.51
CA ILE A 107 -5.93 0.79 -2.24
C ILE A 107 -5.83 2.31 -2.06
N ALA A 108 -5.33 2.75 -0.92
CA ALA A 108 -4.90 4.12 -0.72
C ALA A 108 -3.43 4.24 -1.13
N VAL A 109 -3.12 5.28 -1.88
CA VAL A 109 -1.81 5.51 -2.47
C VAL A 109 -1.43 6.95 -2.16
N GLY A 110 -0.45 7.10 -1.29
CA GLY A 110 0.18 8.39 -1.07
C GLY A 110 1.23 8.64 -2.15
N THR A 111 1.14 9.78 -2.82
CA THR A 111 2.07 10.19 -3.88
C THR A 111 2.62 11.59 -3.61
N ASP A 112 3.66 11.97 -4.35
CA ASP A 112 4.13 13.37 -4.43
C ASP A 112 3.08 14.35 -4.99
N ALA A 113 2.02 13.85 -5.64
CA ALA A 113 0.90 14.63 -6.16
C ALA A 113 -0.32 14.63 -5.22
N GLY A 114 -0.24 14.01 -4.04
CA GLY A 114 -1.34 13.89 -3.08
C GLY A 114 -1.80 12.45 -2.86
N LEU A 115 -3.02 12.28 -2.36
CA LEU A 115 -3.60 10.99 -2.00
C LEU A 115 -4.56 10.49 -3.08
N GLU A 116 -4.41 9.23 -3.47
CA GLU A 116 -5.30 8.57 -4.42
C GLU A 116 -5.92 7.32 -3.81
N ILE A 117 -7.22 7.11 -4.02
CA ILE A 117 -7.89 5.85 -3.69
C ILE A 117 -8.25 5.15 -4.99
N LEU A 118 -7.91 3.87 -5.10
CA LEU A 118 -8.12 3.04 -6.27
C LEU A 118 -9.00 1.84 -5.95
N TRP A 119 -9.78 1.40 -6.95
CA TRP A 119 -10.64 0.22 -6.86
C TRP A 119 -10.22 -0.83 -7.89
N PRO A 120 -9.39 -1.82 -7.49
CA PRO A 120 -8.99 -2.90 -8.36
C PRO A 120 -10.19 -3.67 -8.94
N GLY A 121 -10.15 -3.96 -10.23
CA GLY A 121 -11.17 -4.76 -10.91
C GLY A 121 -12.49 -4.03 -11.23
N THR A 122 -12.61 -2.75 -10.89
CA THR A 122 -13.69 -1.89 -11.41
C THR A 122 -13.13 -0.93 -12.45
N SER A 123 -13.95 -0.52 -13.42
CA SER A 123 -13.56 0.40 -14.50
C SER A 123 -13.04 1.72 -13.92
N GLU A 124 -11.71 1.85 -13.84
CA GLU A 124 -10.91 3.04 -13.49
C GLU A 124 -11.48 3.96 -12.39
N GLN A 125 -12.17 3.41 -11.39
CA GLN A 125 -12.69 4.24 -10.33
C GLN A 125 -11.53 4.72 -9.46
N ARG A 126 -11.38 6.05 -9.39
CA ARG A 126 -10.34 6.73 -8.63
C ARG A 126 -10.93 7.93 -7.90
N LEU A 127 -10.52 8.10 -6.65
CA LEU A 127 -10.75 9.33 -5.90
C LEU A 127 -9.42 10.01 -5.63
N LEU A 128 -9.41 11.33 -5.79
CA LEU A 128 -8.22 12.17 -5.73
C LEU A 128 -8.41 13.20 -4.63
N LEU A 129 -7.44 13.26 -3.72
CA LEU A 129 -7.26 14.38 -2.81
C LEU A 129 -5.96 15.07 -3.17
N ASP A 130 -6.10 16.26 -3.75
CA ASP A 130 -4.99 17.18 -3.93
C ASP A 130 -4.69 17.83 -2.57
N ASP A 131 -3.86 17.15 -1.78
CA ASP A 131 -3.41 17.68 -0.49
C ASP A 131 -2.28 18.71 -0.73
N SER A 132 -2.24 19.76 0.09
CA SER A 132 -1.18 20.77 0.03
C SER A 132 0.21 20.20 0.37
N GLN A 133 0.23 19.05 1.04
CA GLN A 133 1.44 18.32 1.39
C GLN A 133 1.29 16.83 1.03
N PRO A 134 2.27 16.26 0.32
CA PRO A 134 2.29 14.83 0.01
C PRO A 134 2.32 13.97 1.27
N PRO A 135 1.45 12.96 1.39
CA PRO A 135 1.50 12.04 2.52
C PRO A 135 2.78 11.20 2.53
N ASP A 136 3.40 11.12 3.71
CA ASP A 136 4.56 10.28 4.01
C ASP A 136 4.13 8.88 4.46
N HIS A 137 3.00 8.78 5.16
CA HIS A 137 2.44 7.53 5.67
C HIS A 137 0.94 7.46 5.44
N VAL A 138 0.42 6.26 5.27
CA VAL A 138 -1.01 5.99 5.13
C VAL A 138 -1.40 4.72 5.88
N LEU A 139 -2.54 4.75 6.58
CA LEU A 139 -3.09 3.62 7.29
C LEU A 139 -4.59 3.50 7.02
N TRP A 140 -5.00 2.34 6.53
CA TRP A 140 -6.42 2.03 6.32
C TRP A 140 -6.96 1.19 7.49
N MET A 141 -7.98 1.73 8.17
CA MET A 141 -8.66 1.07 9.28
C MET A 141 -10.09 0.61 8.93
N PRO A 142 -10.63 -0.37 9.69
CA PRO A 142 -12.00 -0.84 9.49
C PRO A 142 -13.03 0.29 9.54
N GLY A 143 -14.16 0.09 8.85
CA GLY A 143 -15.22 1.10 8.76
C GLY A 143 -14.92 2.24 7.77
N GLY A 144 -13.95 2.06 6.87
CA GLY A 144 -13.60 3.04 5.85
C GLY A 144 -12.85 4.25 6.41
N ARG A 145 -12.19 4.12 7.56
CA ARG A 145 -11.37 5.19 8.12
C ARG A 145 -9.98 5.11 7.53
N LEU A 146 -9.49 6.24 7.06
CA LEU A 146 -8.18 6.35 6.46
C LEU A 146 -7.41 7.46 7.17
N PHE A 147 -6.18 7.17 7.54
CA PHE A 147 -5.30 8.11 8.20
C PHE A 147 -4.11 8.37 7.30
N THR A 148 -3.70 9.62 7.18
CA THR A 148 -2.44 9.98 6.51
C THR A 148 -1.64 10.89 7.40
N VAL A 149 -0.31 10.78 7.31
CA VAL A 149 0.60 11.78 7.87
C VAL A 149 1.26 12.50 6.73
N ALA A 150 1.25 13.83 6.79
CA ALA A 150 2.03 14.68 5.91
C ALA A 150 2.70 15.76 6.76
N GLY A 151 4.03 15.77 6.78
CA GLY A 151 4.78 16.67 7.65
C GLY A 151 4.48 16.45 9.13
N ASP A 152 4.02 17.50 9.81
CA ASP A 152 3.67 17.52 11.23
C ASP A 152 2.15 17.39 11.48
N HIS A 153 1.40 16.90 10.50
CA HIS A 153 -0.06 16.75 10.59
C HIS A 153 -0.51 15.32 10.34
N LEU A 154 -1.49 14.88 11.14
CA LEU A 154 -2.29 13.68 10.91
C LEU A 154 -3.65 14.09 10.37
N TYR A 155 -4.00 13.55 9.22
CA TYR A 155 -5.31 13.72 8.60
C TYR A 155 -6.11 12.45 8.79
N ARG A 156 -7.39 12.64 9.10
CA ARG A 156 -8.36 11.55 9.22
C ARG A 156 -9.46 11.74 8.21
N TYR A 157 -9.68 10.71 7.41
CA TYR A 157 -10.70 10.66 6.38
C TYR A 157 -11.67 9.50 6.61
N HIS A 158 -12.87 9.65 6.05
CA HIS A 158 -13.88 8.62 5.97
C HIS A 158 -14.24 8.35 4.51
N ILE A 159 -14.05 7.11 4.08
CA ILE A 159 -14.27 6.64 2.71
C ILE A 159 -15.58 5.85 2.63
N ARG A 160 -16.63 6.47 2.10
CA ARG A 160 -17.96 5.84 1.89
C ARG A 160 -18.29 5.78 0.42
N GLY A 161 -18.45 4.57 -0.11
CA GLY A 161 -18.73 4.39 -1.55
C GLY A 161 -17.62 5.02 -2.40
N ASP A 162 -18.00 6.04 -3.15
CA ASP A 162 -17.20 6.87 -4.06
C ASP A 162 -16.91 8.27 -3.49
N ARG A 163 -17.00 8.44 -2.16
CA ARG A 163 -16.79 9.73 -1.49
C ARG A 163 -15.75 9.64 -0.40
N ILE A 164 -15.01 10.74 -0.25
CA ILE A 164 -14.04 10.97 0.81
C ILE A 164 -14.51 12.20 1.59
N ALA A 165 -14.60 12.05 2.91
CA ALA A 165 -14.86 13.15 3.81
C ALA A 165 -13.67 13.31 4.75
N ALA A 166 -13.04 14.49 4.77
CA ALA A 166 -12.10 14.86 5.82
C ALA A 166 -12.87 15.01 7.13
N GLU A 167 -12.53 14.23 8.14
CA GLU A 167 -13.15 14.28 9.46
C GLU A 167 -12.38 15.21 10.40
N SER A 168 -11.05 15.16 10.37
CA SER A 168 -10.22 16.00 11.24
C SER A 168 -8.78 16.11 10.73
N THR A 169 -8.14 17.21 11.11
CA THR A 169 -6.71 17.44 10.96
C THR A 169 -6.13 17.71 12.35
N ILE A 170 -5.05 17.02 12.70
CA ILE A 170 -4.47 17.03 14.03
C ILE A 170 -2.98 17.36 13.92
N GLN A 171 -2.54 18.40 14.63
CA GLN A 171 -1.14 18.73 14.76
C GLN A 171 -0.43 17.65 15.59
N LEU A 172 0.64 17.10 15.06
CA LEU A 172 1.47 16.09 15.72
C LEU A 172 2.52 16.75 16.63
N LEU A 173 3.02 15.95 17.58
CA LEU A 173 4.12 16.35 18.45
C LEU A 173 5.41 16.69 17.67
N SER A 174 5.64 15.99 16.57
CA SER A 174 6.82 16.11 15.71
C SER A 174 6.49 15.67 14.28
N SER A 175 7.22 16.20 13.30
CA SER A 175 7.20 15.71 11.91
C SER A 175 8.05 14.46 11.71
N GLU A 176 8.85 14.05 12.70
CA GLU A 176 9.68 12.84 12.63
C GLU A 176 8.86 11.57 12.88
N VAL A 177 7.84 11.35 12.07
CA VAL A 177 6.99 10.16 12.12
C VAL A 177 7.68 9.00 11.40
N GLN A 178 7.79 7.88 12.11
CA GLN A 178 8.37 6.64 11.62
C GLN A 178 7.32 5.77 10.92
N ASP A 179 6.10 5.68 11.47
CA ASP A 179 5.01 4.87 10.90
C ASP A 179 3.65 5.21 11.54
N LEU A 180 2.59 4.72 10.90
CA LEU A 180 1.24 4.64 11.45
C LEU A 180 0.89 3.20 11.82
N ILE A 181 0.30 2.98 12.99
CA ILE A 181 -0.08 1.65 13.45
C ILE A 181 -1.54 1.60 13.91
N ALA A 182 -2.23 0.49 13.65
CA ALA A 182 -3.54 0.26 14.25
C ALA A 182 -3.36 -0.28 15.67
N LEU A 183 -3.69 0.53 16.69
CA LEU A 183 -3.64 0.10 18.10
C LEU A 183 -4.87 -0.72 18.49
N SER A 184 -6.01 -0.43 17.84
CA SER A 184 -7.23 -1.22 17.94
C SER A 184 -8.09 -0.98 16.70
N GLY A 185 -9.23 -1.67 16.60
CA GLY A 185 -10.16 -1.50 15.48
C GLY A 185 -10.69 -0.08 15.28
N GLY A 186 -10.38 0.89 16.14
CA GLY A 186 -10.71 2.29 15.90
C GLY A 186 -9.74 3.32 16.44
N ILE A 187 -8.53 2.91 16.82
CA ILE A 187 -7.51 3.81 17.39
C ILE A 187 -6.28 3.74 16.49
N CYS A 188 -5.89 4.88 15.96
CA CYS A 188 -4.65 5.06 15.22
C CYS A 188 -3.52 5.41 16.19
N GLY A 189 -2.39 4.75 16.05
CA GLY A 189 -1.14 5.11 16.71
C GLY A 189 -0.21 5.82 15.73
N VAL A 190 0.40 6.92 16.16
CA VAL A 190 1.48 7.58 15.42
C VAL A 190 2.79 7.23 16.12
N CYS A 191 3.67 6.49 15.43
CA CYS A 191 4.97 6.11 15.95
C CYS A 191 6.01 7.14 15.51
N TYR A 192 6.67 7.79 16.46
CA TYR A 192 7.75 8.74 16.18
C TYR A 192 9.11 8.06 16.17
N LYS A 193 10.09 8.66 15.49
CA LYS A 193 11.48 8.16 15.47
C LYS A 193 12.14 8.11 16.85
N CYS A 194 11.67 8.91 17.80
CA CYS A 194 12.13 8.89 19.19
C CYS A 194 11.56 7.71 20.02
N GLY A 195 10.73 6.85 19.42
CA GLY A 195 10.14 5.68 20.07
C GLY A 195 8.83 5.95 20.83
N VAL A 196 8.35 7.19 20.85
CA VAL A 196 7.05 7.55 21.42
C VAL A 196 5.93 7.12 20.47
N VAL A 197 4.80 6.68 21.03
CA VAL A 197 3.57 6.37 20.29
C VAL A 197 2.43 7.19 20.88
N ASP A 198 1.87 8.10 20.08
CA ASP A 198 0.64 8.82 20.43
C ASP A 198 -0.59 8.13 19.84
N ARG A 199 -1.73 8.26 20.53
CA ARG A 199 -3.00 7.61 20.14
C ARG A 199 -4.04 8.63 19.69
N PHE A 200 -4.79 8.29 18.65
CA PHE A 200 -5.82 9.12 18.01
C PHE A 200 -7.07 8.31 17.62
#